data_AF-A0A366DY33-F1
#
_entry.id   AF-A0A366DY33-F1
#
_cell.length_a   1.000
_cell.length_b   1.000
_cell.length_c   1.000
_cell.angle_alpha   90.00
_cell.angle_beta   90.00
_cell.angle_gamma   90.00
#
_symmetry.space_group_name_H-M   'P 1'
#
loop_
_entity.id
_entity.type
_entity.pdbx_description
1 polymer ?
#
loop_
_entity_poly.entity_id
_entity_poly.type
_entity_poly.pdbx_seq_one_letter_code
_entity_poly.pdbx_strand_id
1 'polypeptide(L)'
;MSLADRVVGISELALALGRSEQWIKRQWLNLHMEEGMPRKLPTNWVWPRKAMENWIEQQGAVFSQESIEHVTPLNPDLKIITLTENQMLRDRYSKARAV
;
A
#
# COMPACT_ATOMS: atom_id res chain seq x y z
N MET A 1 15.86 -21.95 16.74
CA MET A 1 15.28 -20.72 16.15
C MET A 1 16.13 -20.33 14.95
N SER A 2 15.54 -20.26 13.77
CA SER A 2 16.22 -19.89 12.53
C SER A 2 16.37 -18.37 12.44
N LEU A 3 17.39 -17.88 11.73
CA LEU A 3 17.53 -16.44 11.42
C LEU A 3 16.38 -15.93 10.55
N ALA A 4 15.75 -16.82 9.77
CA ALA A 4 14.55 -16.50 8.99
C ALA A 4 13.37 -16.13 9.89
N ASP A 5 13.27 -16.70 11.10
CA ASP A 5 12.20 -16.41 12.06
C ASP A 5 12.31 -15.00 12.67
N ARG A 6 13.45 -14.33 12.49
CA ARG A 6 13.71 -12.99 13.06
C ARG A 6 13.37 -11.86 12.10
N VAL A 7 12.96 -12.17 10.89
CA VAL A 7 12.80 -11.20 9.81
C VAL A 7 11.46 -11.43 9.13
N VAL A 8 10.73 -10.34 8.86
CA VAL A 8 9.44 -10.35 8.17
C VAL A 8 9.67 -9.94 6.72
N GLY A 9 9.24 -10.79 5.80
CA GLY A 9 9.25 -10.53 4.37
C GLY A 9 8.11 -9.60 3.94
N ILE A 10 8.26 -8.97 2.78
CA ILE A 10 7.23 -8.05 2.28
C ILE A 10 5.87 -8.71 2.01
N SER A 11 5.85 -9.99 1.62
CA SER A 11 4.61 -10.74 1.38
C SER A 11 3.82 -10.97 2.68
N GLU A 12 4.52 -11.38 3.74
CA GLU A 12 3.94 -11.54 5.09
C GLU A 12 3.44 -10.19 5.62
N LEU A 13 4.22 -9.12 5.43
CA LEU A 13 3.85 -7.77 5.84
C LEU A 13 2.65 -7.22 5.05
N ALA A 14 2.56 -7.52 3.76
CA ALA A 14 1.43 -7.19 2.90
C ALA A 14 0.13 -7.84 3.39
N LEU A 15 0.19 -9.12 3.77
CA LEU A 15 -0.94 -9.82 4.36
C LEU A 15 -1.33 -9.23 5.72
N ALA A 16 -0.35 -8.93 6.58
CA ALA A 16 -0.59 -8.36 7.91
C ALA A 16 -1.22 -6.96 7.85
N LEU A 17 -0.82 -6.12 6.88
CA LEU A 17 -1.35 -4.76 6.71
C LEU A 17 -2.59 -4.70 5.81
N GLY A 18 -2.97 -5.79 5.14
CA GLY A 18 -4.06 -5.79 4.15
C GLY A 18 -3.79 -4.89 2.94
N ARG A 19 -2.51 -4.67 2.59
CA ARG A 19 -2.08 -3.80 1.47
C ARG A 19 -1.29 -4.60 0.44
N SER A 20 -1.19 -4.09 -0.77
CA SER A 20 -0.36 -4.74 -1.80
C SER A 20 1.13 -4.55 -1.52
N GLU A 21 1.95 -5.51 -1.92
CA GLU A 21 3.42 -5.40 -1.80
C GLU A 21 3.96 -4.14 -2.51
N GLN A 22 3.38 -3.79 -3.66
CA GLN A 22 3.79 -2.59 -4.40
C GLN A 22 3.46 -1.30 -3.64
N TRP A 23 2.33 -1.28 -2.93
CA TRP A 23 1.98 -0.14 -2.08
C TRP A 23 3.00 0.02 -0.95
N ILE A 24 3.38 -1.08 -0.29
CA ILE A 24 4.41 -1.06 0.77
C ILE A 24 5.75 -0.58 0.21
N LYS A 25 6.20 -1.07 -0.95
CA LYS A 25 7.46 -0.62 -1.57
C LYS A 25 7.48 0.88 -1.87
N ARG A 26 6.33 1.50 -2.08
CA ARG A 26 6.20 2.95 -2.34
C ARG A 26 6.07 3.75 -1.04
N GLN A 27 5.30 3.24 -0.08
CA GLN A 27 4.92 3.98 1.12
C GLN A 27 5.80 3.70 2.35
N TRP A 28 6.65 2.67 2.35
CA TRP A 28 7.45 2.32 3.53
C TRP A 28 8.31 3.47 4.08
N LEU A 29 8.82 4.35 3.20
CA LEU A 29 9.63 5.49 3.62
C LEU A 29 8.76 6.55 4.32
N ASN A 30 7.57 6.80 3.80
CA ASN A 30 6.61 7.72 4.41
C ASN A 30 6.15 7.17 5.77
N LEU A 31 5.82 5.88 5.84
CA LEU A 31 5.50 5.19 7.10
C LEU A 31 6.66 5.27 8.11
N HIS A 32 7.91 5.21 7.66
CA HIS A 32 9.06 5.40 8.55
C HIS A 32 9.14 6.83 9.11
N MET A 33 8.91 7.83 8.25
CA MET A 33 9.03 9.24 8.61
C MET A 33 7.86 9.75 9.45
N GLU A 34 6.63 9.33 9.13
CA GLU A 34 5.41 9.83 9.74
C GLU A 34 4.96 8.96 10.92
N GLU A 35 5.06 7.63 10.77
CA GLU A 35 4.51 6.66 11.73
C GLU A 35 5.59 5.90 12.52
N GLY A 36 6.87 6.20 12.27
CA GLY A 36 7.99 5.55 12.96
C GLY A 36 8.21 4.08 12.57
N MET A 37 7.70 3.64 11.42
CA MET A 37 7.88 2.26 10.93
C MET A 37 9.38 1.89 10.91
N PRO A 38 9.78 0.68 11.34
CA PRO A 38 11.17 0.24 11.27
C PRO A 38 11.76 0.35 9.86
N ARG A 39 13.04 0.73 9.78
CA ARG A 39 13.73 0.82 8.49
C ARG A 39 13.94 -0.57 7.88
N LYS A 40 13.76 -0.68 6.57
CA LYS A 40 14.04 -1.93 5.85
C LYS A 40 15.54 -2.26 5.90
N LEU A 41 15.85 -3.54 5.84
CA LEU A 41 17.23 -3.97 5.61
C LEU A 41 17.70 -3.54 4.21
N PRO A 42 18.97 -3.14 4.05
CA PRO A 42 19.47 -2.67 2.75
C PRO A 42 19.48 -3.77 1.70
N THR A 43 19.72 -5.02 2.12
CA THR A 43 19.96 -6.16 1.23
C THR A 43 18.71 -6.68 0.54
N ASN A 44 17.54 -6.63 1.19
CA ASN A 44 16.29 -7.18 0.66
C ASN A 44 15.07 -6.42 1.23
N TRP A 45 13.87 -6.66 0.66
CA TRP A 45 12.60 -6.12 1.16
C TRP A 45 12.12 -6.88 2.40
N VAL A 46 12.85 -6.70 3.50
CA VAL A 46 12.68 -7.40 4.76
C VAL A 46 12.91 -6.47 5.93
N TRP A 47 12.17 -6.72 7.01
CA TRP A 47 12.22 -5.94 8.25
C TRP A 47 12.49 -6.83 9.46
N PRO A 48 13.14 -6.31 10.51
CA PRO A 48 13.27 -7.06 11.76
C PRO A 48 11.89 -7.35 12.37
N ARG A 49 11.57 -8.63 12.59
CA ARG A 49 10.25 -9.08 13.07
C ARG A 49 9.86 -8.40 14.37
N LYS A 50 10.72 -8.45 15.38
CA LYS A 50 10.47 -7.84 16.70
C LYS A 50 10.22 -6.32 16.64
N ALA A 51 10.91 -5.62 15.73
CA ALA A 51 10.69 -4.19 15.58
C ALA A 51 9.34 -3.89 14.92
N MET A 52 8.96 -4.72 13.94
CA MET A 52 7.65 -4.65 13.29
C MET A 52 6.52 -5.03 14.24
N GLU A 53 6.66 -6.09 15.04
CA GLU A 53 5.69 -6.48 16.07
C GLU A 53 5.46 -5.34 17.05
N ASN A 54 6.53 -4.77 17.62
CA ASN A 54 6.42 -3.61 18.51
C ASN A 54 5.74 -2.41 17.84
N TRP A 55 6.05 -2.15 16.57
CA TRP A 55 5.43 -1.05 15.82
C TRP A 55 3.95 -1.32 15.55
N ILE A 56 3.58 -2.55 15.16
CA ILE A 56 2.18 -2.97 14.96
C ILE A 56 1.42 -2.95 16.29
N GLU A 57 2.03 -3.32 17.41
CA GLU A 57 1.40 -3.22 18.73
C GLU A 57 1.14 -1.76 19.12
N GLN A 58 2.11 -0.87 18.85
CA GLN A 58 1.98 0.57 19.10
C GLN A 58 0.95 1.24 18.17
N GLN A 59 0.91 0.83 16.90
CA GLN A 59 -0.03 1.32 15.89
C GLN A 59 -1.41 0.66 15.99
N GLY A 60 -1.50 -0.59 16.42
CA GLY A 60 -2.75 -1.35 16.58
C GLY A 60 -3.66 -0.78 17.66
N ALA A 61 -3.11 -0.04 18.61
CA ALA A 61 -3.87 0.82 19.52
C ALA A 61 -4.60 1.98 18.79
N VAL A 62 -4.17 2.33 17.58
CA VAL A 62 -4.70 3.43 16.74
C VAL A 62 -5.48 2.91 15.52
N PHE A 63 -5.12 1.74 14.96
CA PHE A 63 -5.72 1.17 13.73
C PHE A 63 -7.02 0.38 13.94
N SER A 64 -7.62 0.41 15.14
CA SER A 64 -8.90 -0.24 15.37
C SER A 64 -10.02 0.47 14.59
N GLN A 65 -10.42 -0.19 13.48
CA GLN A 65 -11.73 -0.18 12.83
C GLN A 65 -12.03 0.73 11.62
N GLU A 66 -11.29 1.78 11.28
CA GLU A 66 -11.79 2.74 10.26
C GLU A 66 -11.24 2.61 8.82
N SER A 67 -10.20 1.82 8.56
CA SER A 67 -9.46 1.93 7.28
C SER A 67 -9.78 0.90 6.18
N ILE A 68 -10.77 0.02 6.38
CA ILE A 68 -11.20 -0.96 5.35
C ILE A 68 -12.07 -0.31 4.25
N GLU A 69 -12.58 0.91 4.42
CA GLU A 69 -13.53 1.51 3.48
C GLU A 69 -12.92 2.22 2.26
N HIS A 70 -11.60 2.43 2.20
CA HIS A 70 -11.00 3.39 1.26
C HIS A 70 -10.43 2.81 -0.05
N VAL A 71 -11.19 1.94 -0.75
CA VAL A 71 -10.95 1.62 -2.19
C VAL A 71 -12.26 1.66 -3.00
N THR A 72 -13.12 2.62 -2.68
CA THR A 72 -14.26 2.98 -3.53
C THR A 72 -14.42 4.50 -3.46
N PRO A 73 -14.48 5.23 -4.58
CA PRO A 73 -14.89 6.63 -4.51
C PRO A 73 -16.35 6.64 -4.03
N LEU A 74 -16.55 7.02 -2.76
CA LEU A 74 -17.86 7.21 -2.14
C LEU A 74 -18.65 8.37 -2.78
N ASN A 75 -17.99 9.14 -3.67
CA ASN A 75 -18.61 10.24 -4.37
C ASN A 75 -19.06 9.81 -5.78
N PRO A 76 -20.38 9.67 -6.04
CA PRO A 76 -20.90 9.27 -7.35
C PRO A 76 -20.46 10.23 -8.48
N ASP A 77 -20.22 11.50 -8.17
CA ASP A 77 -19.79 12.50 -9.15
C ASP A 77 -18.38 12.25 -9.68
N LEU A 78 -17.46 11.80 -8.82
CA LEU A 78 -16.09 11.47 -9.23
C LEU A 78 -16.05 10.24 -10.16
N LYS A 79 -16.99 9.31 -9.98
CA LYS A 79 -17.13 8.15 -10.87
C LYS A 79 -17.57 8.57 -12.27
N ILE A 80 -18.45 9.56 -12.38
CA ILE A 80 -18.90 10.10 -13.66
C ILE A 80 -17.75 10.82 -14.36
N ILE A 81 -17.01 11.68 -13.65
CA ILE A 81 -15.88 12.43 -14.21
C ILE A 81 -14.82 11.48 -14.79
N THR A 82 -14.39 10.49 -14.00
CA THR A 82 -13.37 9.52 -14.42
C THR A 82 -13.81 8.65 -15.61
N LEU A 83 -15.10 8.29 -15.68
CA LEU A 83 -15.64 7.53 -16.82
C LEU A 83 -15.63 8.37 -18.10
N THR A 84 -16.02 9.64 -17.98
CA THR A 84 -16.06 10.60 -19.10
C THR A 84 -14.66 10.87 -19.65
N GLU A 85 -13.68 11.09 -18.77
CA GLU A 85 -12.28 11.30 -19.16
C GLU A 85 -11.70 10.08 -19.90
N ASN A 86 -11.97 8.87 -19.41
CA ASN A 86 -11.50 7.65 -20.04
C ASN A 86 -12.12 7.42 -21.43
N GLN A 87 -13.38 7.80 -21.61
CA GLN A 87 -14.05 7.70 -22.91
C GLN A 87 -13.43 8.67 -23.93
N MET A 88 -13.17 9.91 -23.53
CA MET A 88 -12.48 10.89 -24.37
C MET A 88 -11.05 10.47 -24.75
N LEU A 89 -10.34 9.77 -23.86
CA LEU A 89 -9.04 9.20 -24.17
C LEU A 89 -9.16 8.10 -25.22
N ARG A 90 -10.12 7.18 -25.08
CA ARG A 90 -10.35 6.09 -26.04
C ARG A 90 -10.69 6.61 -27.43
N ASP A 91 -11.53 7.64 -27.53
CA ASP A 91 -11.90 8.25 -28.80
C ASP A 91 -10.71 8.95 -29.48
N ARG A 92 -9.82 9.57 -28.70
CA ARG A 92 -8.58 10.15 -29.22
C ARG A 92 -7.65 9.09 -29.78
N TYR A 93 -7.42 8.01 -29.04
CA TYR A 93 -6.51 6.94 -29.46
C TYR A 93 -7.09 6.06 -30.59
N SER A 94 -8.42 5.90 -30.66
CA SER A 94 -9.07 5.19 -31.77
C SER A 94 -8.98 6.00 -33.07
N LYS A 95 -9.18 7.32 -33.00
CA LYS A 95 -9.08 8.22 -34.16
C LYS A 95 -7.64 8.37 -34.66
N ALA A 96 -6.65 8.33 -33.77
CA ALA A 96 -5.23 8.32 -34.14
C ALA A 96 -4.74 7.01 -34.79
N ARG A 97 -5.51 5.92 -34.66
CA ARG A 97 -5.17 4.60 -35.23
C ARG A 97 -5.82 4.34 -36.60
N ALA A 98 -6.74 5.21 -37.05
CA ALA A 98 -7.48 5.09 -38.30
C ALA A 98 -6.93 5.96 -39.45
N VAL A 99 -5.73 6.54 -39.28
CA VAL A 99 -4.95 7.26 -40.30
C VAL A 99 -3.67 6.48 -40.56
#